data_AF-A0A160VVG1-F1
#
_entry.id   AF-A0A160VVG1-F1
#
_cell.length_a   1.000
_cell.length_b   1.000
_cell.length_c   1.000
_cell.angle_alpha   90.00
_cell.angle_beta   90.00
_cell.angle_gamma   90.00
#
_symmetry.space_group_name_H-M   'P 1'
#
loop_
_entity.id
_entity.type
_entity.pdbx_description
1 polymer ?
#
loop_
_entity_poly.entity_id
_entity_poly.type
_entity_poly.pdbx_seq_one_letter_code
_entity_poly.pdbx_strand_id
1 'polypeptide(L)' 'MKRIIETVLSIEELEEIKEKVRVDVEIILVGRREGKIPLNVILIKGSDEEVRKFLERLKLARAGG' A
#
# COMPACT_ATOMS: atom_id res chain seq x y z
N MET A 1 -0.92 13.75 -4.47
CA MET A 1 -1.26 12.69 -5.45
C MET A 1 -2.23 11.69 -4.83
N LYS A 2 -3.07 11.04 -5.65
CA LYS A 2 -3.95 9.93 -5.25
C LYS A 2 -3.63 8.72 -6.15
N ARG A 3 -3.45 7.53 -5.57
CA ARG A 3 -3.12 6.30 -6.29
C ARG A 3 -3.92 5.13 -5.74
N ILE A 4 -4.63 4.40 -6.59
CA ILE A 4 -5.32 3.17 -6.20
C ILE A 4 -4.44 1.99 -6.60
N ILE A 5 -4.26 1.02 -5.70
CA ILE A 5 -3.53 -0.22 -5.97
C ILE A 5 -4.27 -1.42 -5.42
N GLU A 6 -4.01 -2.59 -6.01
CA GLU A 6 -4.45 -3.89 -5.52
C GLU A 6 -3.28 -4.59 -4.82
N THR A 7 -3.52 -5.15 -3.64
CA THR A 7 -2.48 -5.80 -2.83
C THR A 7 -3.04 -6.97 -2.02
N VAL A 8 -2.24 -8.02 -1.86
CA VAL A 8 -2.55 -9.10 -0.90
C VAL A 8 -2.35 -8.66 0.55
N LEU A 9 -1.55 -7.60 0.75
CA LEU A 9 -1.21 -7.09 2.07
C LEU A 9 -2.41 -6.51 2.80
N SER A 10 -2.43 -6.73 4.10
CA SER A 10 -3.42 -6.20 5.04
C SER A 10 -3.17 -4.71 5.33
N ILE A 11 -4.16 -4.02 5.88
CA ILE A 11 -3.99 -2.61 6.30
C ILE A 11 -2.85 -2.50 7.33
N GLU A 12 -2.78 -3.44 8.28
CA GLU A 12 -1.71 -3.50 9.30
C GLU A 12 -0.31 -3.60 8.67
N GLU A 13 -0.11 -4.47 7.68
CA GLU A 13 1.18 -4.61 6.98
C GLU A 13 1.53 -3.33 6.21
N LEU A 14 0.54 -2.63 5.66
CA LEU A 14 0.74 -1.36 4.95
C LEU A 14 1.10 -0.24 5.92
N GLU A 15 0.48 -0.21 7.11
CA GLU A 15 0.82 0.72 8.20
C GLU A 15 2.24 0.47 8.72
N GLU A 16 2.65 -0.79 8.91
CA GLU A 16 4.03 -1.13 9.26
C GLU A 16 5.04 -0.63 8.23
N ILE A 17 4.71 -0.75 6.93
CA ILE A 17 5.56 -0.22 5.87
C ILE A 17 5.62 1.31 6.00
N LYS A 18 4.48 1.98 6.19
CA LYS A 18 4.41 3.43 6.38
C LYS A 18 5.33 3.89 7.52
N GLU A 19 5.29 3.21 8.66
CA GLU A 19 6.15 3.49 9.81
C GLU A 19 7.63 3.25 9.49
N LYS A 20 7.97 2.14 8.82
CA LYS A 20 9.35 1.80 8.44
C LYS A 20 9.97 2.83 7.48
N VAL A 21 9.18 3.38 6.54
CA VAL A 21 9.68 4.40 5.59
C VAL A 21 9.52 5.83 6.11
N ARG A 22 8.85 6.03 7.25
CA ARG A 22 8.53 7.35 7.84
C ARG A 22 7.90 8.31 6.82
N VAL A 23 6.86 7.84 6.14
CA VAL A 23 6.11 8.62 5.14
C VAL A 23 4.72 8.96 5.65
N ASP A 24 4.23 10.16 5.35
CA ASP A 24 2.89 10.63 5.73
C ASP A 24 1.91 10.39 4.58
N VAL A 25 1.61 9.10 4.34
CA VAL A 25 0.59 8.71 3.36
C VAL A 25 -0.68 8.21 4.06
N GLU A 26 -1.83 8.68 3.58
CA GLU A 26 -3.13 8.20 4.01
C GLU A 26 -3.48 6.94 3.19
N ILE A 27 -3.76 5.83 3.88
CA ILE A 27 -4.12 4.55 3.29
C ILE A 27 -5.58 4.26 3.64
N ILE A 28 -6.42 4.07 2.63
CA ILE A 28 -7.85 3.78 2.81
C ILE A 28 -8.17 2.48 2.07
N LEU A 29 -8.77 1.51 2.76
CA LEU A 29 -9.34 0.33 2.10
C LEU A 29 -10.63 0.74 1.38
N VAL A 30 -10.59 0.69 0.05
CA VAL A 30 -11.75 1.04 -0.79
C VAL A 30 -12.59 -0.18 -1.16
N GLY A 31 -12.04 -1.38 -1.01
CA GLY A 31 -12.79 -2.62 -1.20
C GLY A 31 -11.89 -3.84 -1.18
N ARG A 32 -12.51 -5.00 -1.46
CA ARG A 32 -11.81 -6.26 -1.67
C ARG A 32 -12.26 -6.84 -2.99
N ARG A 33 -11.30 -7.32 -3.77
CA ARG A 33 -11.55 -8.05 -5.00
C ARG A 33 -11.45 -9.54 -4.70
N GLU A 34 -12.58 -10.23 -4.85
CA GLU A 34 -12.63 -11.68 -4.75
C GLU A 34 -12.07 -12.31 -6.04
N GLY A 35 -11.25 -13.33 -5.86
CA GLY A 35 -10.57 -14.08 -6.90
C GLY A 35 -9.95 -15.33 -6.29
N LYS A 36 -9.10 -16.06 -7.02
CA LYS A 36 -8.36 -17.22 -6.45
C LYS A 36 -7.52 -16.85 -5.23
N ILE A 37 -7.04 -15.61 -5.18
CA ILE A 37 -6.38 -15.00 -4.02
C ILE A 37 -7.11 -13.67 -3.77
N PRO A 38 -7.64 -13.42 -2.56
CA PRO A 38 -8.31 -12.17 -2.25
C PRO A 38 -7.32 -11.02 -2.27
N LEU A 39 -7.68 -9.92 -2.95
CA LEU A 39 -6.87 -8.71 -3.02
C LEU A 39 -7.60 -7.56 -2.34
N ASN A 40 -6.90 -6.86 -1.45
CA ASN A 40 -7.34 -5.58 -0.91
C ASN A 40 -7.11 -4.50 -1.97
N VAL A 41 -8.16 -3.72 -2.26
CA VAL A 41 -8.07 -2.54 -3.10
C VAL A 41 -7.92 -1.36 -2.16
N ILE A 42 -6.79 -0.65 -2.25
CA ILE A 42 -6.49 0.46 -1.36
C ILE A 42 -6.27 1.75 -2.16
N LEU A 43 -6.69 2.87 -1.57
CA LEU A 43 -6.40 4.21 -2.03
C LEU A 43 -5.30 4.79 -1.15
N ILE A 44 -4.23 5.25 -1.80
CA ILE A 44 -3.11 5.93 -1.17
C ILE A 44 -3.21 7.41 -1.54
N LYS A 45 -3.18 8.30 -0.55
CA LYS A 45 -3.08 9.75 -0.76
C LYS A 45 -1.88 10.29 -0.02
N GLY A 46 -1.22 11.28 -0.60
CA GLY A 46 -0.05 11.93 0.00
C GLY A 46 0.69 12.76 -1.04
N SER A 47 1.87 13.26 -0.70
CA SER A 47 2.75 13.94 -1.65
C SER A 47 3.24 12.98 -2.74
N ASP A 48 3.60 13.48 -3.92
CA ASP A 48 4.14 12.62 -4.99
C ASP A 48 5.37 11.83 -4.53
N GLU A 49 6.28 12.51 -3.82
CA GLU A 49 7.51 11.93 -3.28
C GLU A 49 7.24 10.82 -2.25
N GLU A 50 6.30 11.05 -1.34
CA GLU A 50 5.96 10.10 -0.28
C GLU A 50 5.25 8.87 -0.82
N VAL A 51 4.31 9.07 -1.74
CA VAL A 51 3.63 7.96 -2.43
C VAL A 51 4.66 7.14 -3.21
N ARG A 52 5.64 7.78 -3.84
CA ARG A 52 6.70 7.07 -4.58
C ARG A 52 7.60 6.26 -3.64
N LYS A 53 8.10 6.87 -2.55
CA LYS A 53 8.88 6.18 -1.50
C LYS A 53 8.13 4.98 -0.92
N PHE A 54 6.84 5.16 -0.62
CA PHE A 54 5.98 4.09 -0.12
C PHE A 54 5.85 2.94 -1.14
N LEU A 55 5.56 3.25 -2.41
CA LEU A 55 5.41 2.25 -3.46
C LEU A 55 6.71 1.49 -3.76
N GLU A 56 7.87 2.16 -3.72
CA GLU A 56 9.17 1.50 -3.85
C GLU A 56 9.41 0.50 -2.73
N ARG A 57 9.10 0.86 -1.48
CA ARG A 57 9.21 -0.07 -0.36
C ARG A 57 8.21 -1.22 -0.44
N LEU A 58 6.99 -0.93 -0.86
CA LEU A 58 5.94 -1.93 -1.06
C LEU A 58 6.36 -3.00 -2.08
N LYS A 59 7.04 -2.61 -3.16
CA LYS A 59 7.58 -3.56 -4.15
C LYS A 59 8.64 -4.49 -3.54
N LEU A 60 9.53 -3.94 -2.71
CA LEU A 60 10.56 -4.74 -2.02
C LEU A 60 9.95 -5.73 -1.02
N ALA A 61 8.92 -5.32 -0.28
CA ALA A 61 8.21 -6.18 0.65
C ALA A 61 7.53 -7.37 -0.05
N ARG A 62 7.05 -7.18 -1.29
CA ARG A 62 6.47 -8.26 -2.11
C ARG A 62 7.51 -9.24 -2.68
N ALA A 63 8.76 -8.83 -2.84
CA ALA A 63 9.82 -9.64 -3.45
C ALA A 63 10.53 -10.56 -2.44
N GLY A 64 10.29 -10.38 -1.14
CA GLY A 64 10.89 -11.16 -0.06
C GLY A 64 10.02 -12.30 0.49
N GLY A 65 8.99 -12.72 -0.26
CA GLY A 65 8.15 -13.88 0.05
C GLY A 65 8.63 -15.14 -0.64
#